data_AF-A0A0Q7PVM6-F1
#
_entry.id   AF-A0A0Q7PVM6-F1
#
_cell.length_a   1.000
_cell.length_b   1.000
_cell.length_c   1.000
_cell.angle_alpha   90.00
_cell.angle_beta   90.00
_cell.angle_gamma   90.00
#
_symmetry.space_group_name_H-M   'P 1'
#
loop_
_entity.id
_entity.type
_entity.pdbx_description
1 polymer ?
#
loop_
_entity_poly.entity_id
_entity_poly.type
_entity_poly.pdbx_seq_one_letter_code
_entity_poly.pdbx_strand_id
1 'polypeptide(L)'
;MTRGALTILPIWSTTSARPRYTFDATKLHVAEADNPVVSQLMIGNVGDRPALVMEGLLFEGGLQHRMATRSMMVGVHQRIPLPVACVEQGRWGGASQQSTRGRRATPYIRESVRRPAGHDVQGEVWSRVAERTHGHHNPTSSFVRRLDVADARRVDWSDVKPLEGQCGVLLAIGGQPCVAEVFESSMVLHGQWRSILEAAALDAQVAPAVLTPGRRARRFLERIEALELRDNGSAGIGDEAVALDDKVSVTALRWHDRDVHTRMTNLRHPMLVA
;
A
#
# COMPACT_ATOMS: atom_id res chain seq x y z
N MET A 1 7.96 17.52 7.60
CA MET A 1 8.83 17.95 6.48
C MET A 1 8.00 18.12 5.23
N THR A 2 8.36 19.00 4.29
CA THR A 2 7.62 19.20 3.02
C THR A 2 8.60 19.35 1.85
N ARG A 3 8.30 18.70 0.72
CA ARG A 3 8.95 18.94 -0.58
C ARG A 3 7.92 18.93 -1.69
N GLY A 4 7.89 19.98 -2.50
CA GLY A 4 6.85 20.14 -3.54
C GLY A 4 5.46 20.03 -2.93
N ALA A 5 4.61 19.17 -3.51
CA ALA A 5 3.26 18.92 -3.03
C ALA A 5 3.17 17.93 -1.85
N LEU A 6 4.25 17.24 -1.49
CA LEU A 6 4.24 16.20 -0.45
C LEU A 6 4.68 16.77 0.91
N THR A 7 3.79 16.68 1.89
CA THR A 7 4.06 16.95 3.30
C THR A 7 4.05 15.63 4.08
N ILE A 8 5.13 15.36 4.80
CA ILE A 8 5.35 14.16 5.61
C ILE A 8 5.24 14.57 7.09
N LEU A 9 4.28 13.98 7.79
CA LEU A 9 4.07 14.21 9.22
C LEU A 9 4.29 12.90 10.01
N PRO A 10 5.14 12.90 11.05
CA PRO A 10 5.39 11.72 11.86
C PRO A 10 4.19 11.40 12.77
N ILE A 11 4.00 10.11 13.07
CA ILE A 11 3.03 9.60 14.03
C ILE A 11 3.76 8.71 15.03
N TRP A 12 3.44 8.89 16.32
CA TRP A 12 3.84 8.02 17.40
C TRP A 12 2.62 7.35 17.99
N SER A 13 2.81 6.14 18.50
CA SER A 13 1.82 5.37 19.25
C SER A 13 2.47 4.85 20.53
N THR A 14 1.65 4.61 21.54
CA THR A 14 2.07 4.06 22.84
C THR A 14 2.56 2.61 22.75
N THR A 15 2.28 1.94 21.64
CA THR A 15 2.67 0.54 21.42
C THR A 15 3.90 0.49 20.53
N SER A 16 5.03 0.03 21.09
CA SER A 16 6.22 -0.33 20.32
C SER A 16 6.69 -1.70 20.78
N ALA A 17 6.45 -2.72 19.95
CA ALA A 17 6.92 -4.08 20.17
C ALA A 17 8.01 -4.44 19.17
N ARG A 18 8.87 -5.41 19.53
CA ARG A 18 9.70 -6.07 18.52
C ARG A 18 8.79 -6.96 17.67
N PRO A 19 8.82 -6.84 16.33
CA PRO A 19 7.93 -7.61 15.48
C PRO A 19 8.29 -9.09 15.59
N ARG A 20 7.29 -9.95 15.82
CA ARG A 20 7.46 -11.42 15.85
C ARG A 20 7.38 -12.06 14.46
N TYR A 21 7.08 -11.26 13.43
CA TYR A 21 7.06 -11.63 12.02
C TYR A 21 8.21 -10.99 11.23
N THR A 22 8.46 -11.47 10.01
CA THR A 22 9.28 -10.78 9.00
C THR A 22 8.41 -9.84 8.17
N PHE A 23 8.97 -8.72 7.71
CA PHE A 23 8.34 -7.79 6.77
C PHE A 23 9.17 -7.63 5.50
N ASP A 24 10.11 -8.55 5.29
CA ASP A 24 10.88 -8.68 4.06
C ASP A 24 10.15 -9.61 3.09
N ALA A 25 9.36 -9.02 2.20
CA ALA A 25 8.57 -9.75 1.23
C ALA A 25 9.41 -10.41 0.12
N THR A 26 10.70 -10.09 -0.01
CA THR A 26 11.60 -10.73 -1.00
C THR A 26 11.87 -12.19 -0.67
N LYS A 27 11.60 -12.61 0.58
CA LYS A 27 11.73 -13.98 1.06
C LYS A 27 10.49 -14.84 0.80
N LEU A 28 9.44 -14.27 0.20
CA LEU A 28 8.20 -14.98 -0.08
C LEU A 28 8.21 -15.54 -1.49
N HIS A 29 7.71 -16.77 -1.63
CA HIS A 29 7.53 -17.40 -2.93
C HIS A 29 6.17 -17.02 -3.47
N VAL A 30 6.13 -16.27 -4.56
CA VAL A 30 4.87 -15.82 -5.16
C VAL A 30 4.79 -16.35 -6.57
N ALA A 31 3.68 -16.99 -6.92
CA ALA A 31 3.47 -17.58 -8.24
C ALA A 31 2.00 -17.57 -8.64
N GLU A 32 1.75 -17.78 -9.94
CA GLU A 32 0.41 -18.10 -10.43
C GLU A 32 -0.13 -19.38 -9.77
N ALA A 33 -1.46 -19.48 -9.66
CA ALA A 33 -2.13 -20.72 -9.30
C ALA A 33 -2.12 -21.71 -10.48
N ASP A 34 -2.41 -22.99 -10.23
CA ASP A 34 -2.46 -24.02 -11.27
C ASP A 34 -3.51 -23.69 -12.35
N ASN A 35 -4.61 -23.05 -11.94
CA ASN A 35 -5.59 -22.41 -12.82
C ASN A 35 -5.51 -20.89 -12.61
N PRO A 36 -4.67 -20.16 -13.37
CA PRO A 36 -4.42 -18.75 -13.13
C PRO A 36 -5.66 -17.90 -13.35
N VAL A 37 -5.95 -17.02 -12.39
CA VAL A 37 -6.96 -15.96 -12.51
C VAL A 37 -6.31 -14.61 -12.21
N VAL A 38 -6.84 -13.53 -12.79
CA VAL A 38 -6.23 -12.20 -12.68
C VAL A 38 -6.18 -11.73 -11.22
N SER A 39 -7.24 -11.99 -10.45
CA SER A 39 -7.45 -11.48 -9.09
C SER A 39 -6.75 -12.29 -7.98
N GLN A 40 -5.98 -13.33 -8.33
CA GLN A 40 -5.36 -14.22 -7.35
C GLN A 40 -3.95 -14.62 -7.74
N LEU A 41 -3.04 -14.61 -6.77
CA LEU A 41 -1.76 -15.32 -6.80
C LEU A 41 -1.72 -16.34 -5.66
N MET A 42 -0.74 -17.23 -5.68
CA MET A 42 -0.40 -18.06 -4.52
C MET A 42 0.86 -17.50 -3.87
N ILE A 43 0.81 -17.27 -2.55
CA ILE A 43 1.96 -16.85 -1.77
C ILE A 43 2.38 -17.94 -0.78
N GLY A 44 3.67 -18.26 -0.77
CA GLY A 44 4.31 -19.23 0.10
C GLY A 44 5.34 -18.59 1.01
N ASN A 45 5.32 -18.96 2.28
CA ASN A 45 6.34 -18.63 3.26
C ASN A 45 7.01 -19.92 3.74
N VAL A 46 8.27 -20.13 3.35
CA VAL A 46 9.05 -21.30 3.76
C VAL A 46 9.81 -21.09 5.08
N GLY A 47 9.84 -19.86 5.59
CA GLY A 47 10.60 -19.52 6.79
C GLY A 47 9.89 -19.84 8.09
N ASP A 48 10.65 -19.81 9.18
CA ASP A 48 10.21 -20.15 10.54
C ASP A 48 9.53 -18.98 11.28
N ARG A 49 9.22 -17.90 10.57
CA ARG A 49 8.52 -16.73 11.11
C ARG A 49 7.39 -16.33 10.19
N PRO A 50 6.21 -15.92 10.71
CA PRO A 50 5.16 -15.36 9.88
C PRO A 50 5.66 -14.16 9.09
N ALA A 51 5.01 -13.86 7.97
CA ALA A 51 5.43 -12.78 7.07
C ALA A 51 4.31 -11.80 6.79
N LEU A 52 4.60 -10.51 6.99
CA LEU A 52 3.72 -9.41 6.66
C LEU A 52 3.80 -9.10 5.16
N VAL A 53 2.66 -9.23 4.48
CA VAL A 53 2.46 -8.72 3.12
C VAL A 53 1.70 -7.41 3.22
N MET A 54 2.27 -6.35 2.68
CA MET A 54 1.67 -5.03 2.71
C MET A 54 0.71 -4.83 1.54
N GLU A 55 -0.42 -4.21 1.81
CA GLU A 55 -1.28 -3.71 0.74
C GLU A 55 -0.52 -2.80 -0.23
N GLY A 56 -0.80 -2.97 -1.52
CA GLY A 56 -0.19 -2.23 -2.60
C GLY A 56 1.22 -2.71 -2.91
N LEU A 57 1.77 -3.70 -2.21
CA LEU A 57 3.05 -4.32 -2.57
C LEU A 57 2.97 -4.89 -3.99
N LEU A 58 3.96 -4.55 -4.80
CA LEU A 58 4.02 -4.97 -6.20
C LEU A 58 4.71 -6.32 -6.36
N PHE A 59 4.10 -7.15 -7.19
CA PHE A 59 4.60 -8.41 -7.71
C PHE A 59 4.87 -8.26 -9.21
N GLU A 60 6.12 -8.48 -9.57
CA GLU A 60 6.69 -8.21 -10.88
C GLU A 60 7.12 -9.52 -11.53
N GLY A 61 6.67 -9.78 -12.76
CA GLY A 61 6.82 -11.05 -13.46
C GLY A 61 5.48 -11.70 -13.75
N GLY A 62 5.46 -13.02 -13.63
CA GLY A 62 4.32 -13.89 -13.90
C GLY A 62 3.66 -13.68 -15.27
N LEU A 63 2.37 -14.00 -15.35
CA LEU A 63 1.54 -13.70 -16.51
C LEU A 63 1.25 -12.19 -16.62
N GLN A 64 1.21 -11.50 -15.48
CA GLN A 64 0.93 -10.07 -15.32
C GLN A 64 1.59 -9.49 -14.07
N HIS A 65 1.94 -8.21 -14.11
CA HIS A 65 2.29 -7.47 -12.90
C HIS A 65 1.05 -7.23 -12.05
N ARG A 66 1.17 -7.44 -10.74
CA ARG A 66 0.04 -7.34 -9.81
C ARG A 66 0.43 -6.59 -8.54
N MET A 67 -0.56 -6.08 -7.82
CA MET A 67 -0.40 -5.54 -6.47
C MET A 67 -1.28 -6.30 -5.48
N ALA A 68 -0.83 -6.47 -4.23
CA ALA A 68 -1.70 -6.95 -3.14
C ALA A 68 -2.85 -5.96 -2.90
N THR A 69 -4.10 -6.45 -2.83
CA THR A 69 -5.27 -5.57 -2.59
C THR A 69 -5.51 -5.25 -1.12
N ARG A 70 -4.93 -6.04 -0.22
CA ARG A 70 -5.02 -5.89 1.24
C ARG A 70 -3.75 -6.37 1.92
N SER A 71 -3.54 -5.94 3.15
CA SER A 71 -2.47 -6.46 3.99
C SER A 71 -2.82 -7.85 4.51
N MET A 72 -1.86 -8.76 4.58
CA MET A 72 -2.04 -10.13 5.08
C MET A 72 -0.86 -10.58 5.94
N MET A 73 -1.13 -11.49 6.87
CA MET A 73 -0.11 -12.21 7.63
C MET A 73 -0.05 -13.65 7.13
N VAL A 74 1.04 -14.01 6.45
CA VAL A 74 1.26 -15.39 5.95
C VAL A 74 1.94 -16.20 7.06
N GLY A 75 1.37 -17.35 7.43
CA GLY A 75 1.93 -18.19 8.49
C GLY A 75 3.24 -18.87 8.10
N VAL A 76 3.88 -19.52 9.08
CA VAL A 76 5.09 -20.31 8.87
C VAL A 76 4.79 -21.54 8.02
N HIS A 77 5.66 -21.87 7.07
CA HIS A 77 5.52 -23.02 6.17
C HIS A 77 4.16 -23.12 5.46
N GLN A 78 3.50 -21.98 5.23
CA GLN A 78 2.18 -21.93 4.60
C GLN A 78 2.29 -21.50 3.14
N ARG A 79 1.35 -22.02 2.34
CA ARG A 79 1.04 -21.52 1.01
C ARG A 79 -0.45 -21.22 0.93
N ILE A 80 -0.81 -19.96 0.70
CA ILE A 80 -2.21 -19.50 0.71
C ILE A 80 -2.52 -18.65 -0.52
N PRO A 81 -3.81 -18.53 -0.92
CA PRO A 81 -4.24 -17.55 -1.90
C PRO A 81 -3.95 -16.12 -1.42
N LEU A 82 -3.47 -15.28 -2.33
CA LEU A 82 -3.23 -13.86 -2.14
C LEU A 82 -4.16 -13.06 -3.07
N PRO A 83 -5.11 -12.29 -2.53
CA PRO A 83 -5.91 -11.36 -3.29
C PRO A 83 -5.05 -10.25 -3.90
N VAL A 84 -5.19 -10.06 -5.20
CA VAL A 84 -4.36 -9.13 -5.98
C VAL A 84 -5.17 -8.42 -7.05
N ALA A 85 -4.66 -7.30 -7.53
CA ALA A 85 -5.17 -6.61 -8.71
C ALA A 85 -4.06 -6.42 -9.74
N CYS A 86 -4.37 -6.61 -11.02
CA CYS A 86 -3.41 -6.42 -12.09
C CYS A 86 -3.15 -4.93 -12.35
N VAL A 87 -1.86 -4.57 -12.45
CA VAL A 87 -1.38 -3.19 -12.71
C VAL A 87 -0.72 -3.05 -14.08
N GLU A 88 -1.06 -3.94 -15.02
CA GLU A 88 -0.57 -3.97 -16.39
C GLU A 88 -1.66 -4.51 -17.32
N GLN A 89 -2.26 -3.64 -18.11
CA GLN A 89 -3.33 -4.01 -19.02
C GLN A 89 -2.78 -4.67 -20.29
N GLY A 90 -3.41 -5.76 -20.75
CA GLY A 90 -3.15 -6.30 -22.10
C GLY A 90 -1.92 -7.20 -22.24
N ARG A 91 -1.17 -7.49 -21.16
CA ARG A 91 -0.26 -8.64 -21.11
C ARG A 91 -0.95 -9.81 -20.42
N TRP A 92 -0.94 -11.01 -20.99
CA TRP A 92 -1.31 -12.24 -20.28
C TRP A 92 -0.45 -13.37 -20.80
N GLY A 93 0.73 -13.52 -20.21
CA GLY A 93 1.77 -14.42 -20.68
C GLY A 93 3.11 -14.12 -20.03
N GLY A 94 3.96 -15.15 -19.92
CA GLY A 94 5.26 -15.06 -19.26
C GLY A 94 5.56 -16.30 -18.42
N ALA A 95 6.48 -16.16 -17.47
CA ALA A 95 6.75 -17.19 -16.46
C ALA A 95 5.57 -17.32 -15.49
N SER A 96 5.58 -18.35 -14.64
CA SER A 96 4.60 -18.50 -13.54
C SER A 96 5.04 -17.82 -12.25
N GLN A 97 6.34 -17.56 -12.09
CA GLN A 97 6.93 -16.99 -10.89
C GLN A 97 6.81 -15.46 -10.89
N GLN A 98 6.55 -14.91 -9.72
CA GLN A 98 6.53 -13.48 -9.43
C GLN A 98 7.69 -13.15 -8.49
N SER A 99 8.19 -11.92 -8.60
CA SER A 99 9.23 -11.38 -7.71
C SER A 99 8.76 -10.04 -7.15
N THR A 100 9.35 -9.58 -6.05
CA THR A 100 9.09 -8.23 -5.55
C THR A 100 10.38 -7.49 -5.30
N ARG A 101 10.39 -6.20 -5.66
CA ARG A 101 11.48 -5.27 -5.34
C ARG A 101 11.14 -4.40 -4.11
N GLY A 102 10.06 -4.73 -3.39
CA GLY A 102 9.57 -3.92 -2.27
C GLY A 102 8.87 -2.62 -2.70
N ARG A 103 8.60 -2.43 -4.00
CA ARG A 103 7.89 -1.25 -4.52
C ARG A 103 6.40 -1.35 -4.21
N ARG A 104 5.75 -0.19 -4.07
CA ARG A 104 4.31 -0.11 -3.77
C ARG A 104 3.56 0.72 -4.80
N ALA A 105 2.32 0.32 -5.06
CA ALA A 105 1.35 1.15 -5.77
C ALA A 105 1.09 2.45 -5.01
N THR A 106 0.79 3.52 -5.74
CA THR A 106 0.56 4.85 -5.15
C THR A 106 -0.74 4.87 -4.33
N PRO A 107 -0.90 5.80 -3.38
CA PRO A 107 -2.17 6.01 -2.68
C PRO A 107 -3.37 6.14 -3.63
N TYR A 108 -3.21 6.83 -4.77
CA TYR A 108 -4.22 6.95 -5.82
C TYR A 108 -4.65 5.59 -6.37
N ILE A 109 -3.70 4.75 -6.79
CA ILE A 109 -4.03 3.43 -7.36
C ILE A 109 -4.59 2.51 -6.28
N ARG A 110 -4.03 2.49 -5.07
CA ARG A 110 -4.49 1.60 -3.98
C ARG A 110 -5.93 1.83 -3.56
N GLU A 111 -6.46 3.03 -3.75
CA GLU A 111 -7.86 3.31 -3.39
C GLU A 111 -8.88 2.67 -4.36
N SER A 112 -8.45 2.23 -5.56
CA SER A 112 -9.32 1.50 -6.50
C SER A 112 -9.90 0.19 -5.96
N VAL A 113 -9.20 -0.46 -5.02
CA VAL A 113 -9.57 -1.79 -4.50
C VAL A 113 -10.47 -1.73 -3.27
N ARG A 114 -10.86 -0.53 -2.84
CA ARG A 114 -11.64 -0.27 -1.61
C ARG A 114 -13.13 0.01 -1.85
N ARG A 115 -13.62 -0.20 -3.08
CA ARG A 115 -15.02 0.06 -3.43
C ARG A 115 -15.97 -1.06 -2.97
N PRO A 116 -17.28 -0.78 -2.80
CA PRO A 116 -18.25 -1.75 -2.32
C PRO A 116 -18.28 -3.06 -3.13
N ALA A 117 -18.79 -4.12 -2.50
CA ALA A 117 -18.98 -5.41 -3.16
C ALA A 117 -19.76 -5.27 -4.47
N GLY A 118 -19.28 -5.93 -5.54
CA GLY A 118 -19.87 -5.87 -6.88
C GLY A 118 -19.26 -4.82 -7.82
N HIS A 119 -18.32 -4.00 -7.35
CA HIS A 119 -17.57 -3.09 -8.23
C HIS A 119 -16.54 -3.86 -9.08
N ASP A 120 -16.35 -3.44 -10.34
CA ASP A 120 -15.23 -3.90 -11.15
C ASP A 120 -13.92 -3.30 -10.62
N VAL A 121 -13.30 -3.99 -9.67
CA VAL A 121 -12.01 -3.59 -9.10
C VAL A 121 -10.92 -3.57 -10.17
N GLN A 122 -10.92 -4.53 -11.10
CA GLN A 122 -9.86 -4.66 -12.09
C GLN A 122 -9.91 -3.53 -13.12
N GLY A 123 -11.10 -3.19 -13.60
CA GLY A 123 -11.32 -2.04 -14.50
C GLY A 123 -10.91 -0.72 -13.86
N GLU A 124 -11.29 -0.47 -12.60
CA GLU A 124 -10.89 0.75 -11.87
C GLU A 124 -9.37 0.85 -11.70
N VAL A 125 -8.70 -0.26 -11.34
CA VAL A 125 -7.24 -0.30 -11.22
C VAL A 125 -6.59 0.06 -12.55
N TRP A 126 -7.06 -0.52 -13.66
CA TRP A 126 -6.55 -0.21 -14.99
C TRP A 126 -6.80 1.24 -15.38
N SER A 127 -7.97 1.80 -15.06
CA SER A 127 -8.28 3.22 -15.32
C SER A 127 -7.27 4.13 -14.62
N ARG A 128 -7.05 3.93 -13.32
CA ARG A 128 -6.11 4.76 -12.54
C ARG A 128 -4.65 4.57 -12.97
N VAL A 129 -4.27 3.35 -13.33
CA VAL A 129 -2.94 3.07 -13.87
C VAL A 129 -2.77 3.76 -15.24
N ALA A 130 -3.75 3.70 -16.12
CA ALA A 130 -3.71 4.36 -17.41
C ALA A 130 -3.51 5.87 -17.27
N GLU A 131 -4.21 6.53 -16.34
CA GLU A 131 -4.01 7.96 -16.04
C GLU A 131 -2.60 8.28 -15.56
N ARG A 132 -1.99 7.42 -14.74
CA ARG A 132 -0.63 7.62 -14.22
C ARG A 132 0.48 7.23 -15.20
N THR A 133 0.13 6.52 -16.26
CA THR A 133 1.05 6.06 -17.31
C THR A 133 0.86 6.78 -18.64
N HIS A 134 -0.17 7.63 -18.76
CA HIS A 134 -0.48 8.41 -19.95
C HIS A 134 0.71 9.26 -20.41
N GLY A 135 0.87 9.41 -21.73
CA GLY A 135 1.96 10.21 -22.32
C GLY A 135 3.34 9.54 -22.31
N HIS A 136 3.46 8.31 -21.82
CA HIS A 136 4.70 7.52 -21.88
C HIS A 136 4.59 6.39 -22.91
N HIS A 137 5.71 6.01 -23.53
CA HIS A 137 5.76 4.80 -24.36
C HIS A 137 5.61 3.55 -23.47
N ASN A 138 4.36 3.14 -23.27
CA ASN A 138 3.95 2.09 -22.36
C ASN A 138 2.73 1.34 -22.94
N PRO A 139 2.93 0.47 -23.95
CA PRO A 139 1.83 -0.11 -24.73
C PRO A 139 0.87 -0.99 -23.91
N THR A 140 1.29 -1.46 -22.73
CA THR A 140 0.47 -2.28 -21.81
C THR A 140 -0.03 -1.48 -20.60
N SER A 141 0.13 -0.15 -20.59
CA SER A 141 -0.16 0.68 -19.41
C SER A 141 0.46 0.07 -18.13
N SER A 142 1.67 -0.48 -18.22
CA SER A 142 2.34 -1.14 -17.09
C SER A 142 2.76 -0.12 -16.04
N PHE A 143 2.20 -0.22 -14.83
CA PHE A 143 2.60 0.64 -13.73
C PHE A 143 4.07 0.43 -13.36
N VAL A 144 4.54 -0.83 -13.39
CA VAL A 144 5.94 -1.21 -13.14
C VAL A 144 6.89 -0.49 -14.10
N ARG A 145 6.57 -0.45 -15.40
CA ARG A 145 7.37 0.29 -16.39
C ARG A 145 7.43 1.78 -16.10
N ARG A 146 6.34 2.37 -15.62
CA ARG A 146 6.30 3.79 -15.19
C ARG A 146 7.17 4.03 -13.96
N LEU A 147 7.25 3.07 -13.04
CA LEU A 147 8.17 3.13 -11.90
C LEU A 147 9.63 3.06 -12.35
N ASP A 148 9.98 2.16 -13.27
CA ASP A 148 11.35 2.05 -13.79
C ASP A 148 11.84 3.38 -14.42
N VAL A 149 10.95 4.07 -15.16
CA VAL A 149 11.24 5.41 -15.69
C VAL A 149 11.33 6.47 -14.59
N ALA A 150 10.49 6.36 -13.55
CA ALA A 150 10.52 7.28 -12.41
C ALA A 150 11.82 7.15 -11.62
N ASP A 151 12.30 5.92 -11.41
CA ASP A 151 13.51 5.61 -10.65
C ASP A 151 14.74 6.29 -11.29
N ALA A 152 14.78 6.37 -12.62
CA ALA A 152 15.82 7.08 -13.36
C ALA A 152 15.81 8.61 -13.16
N ARG A 153 14.67 9.19 -12.72
CA ARG A 153 14.47 10.64 -12.51
C ARG A 153 14.00 10.96 -11.10
N ARG A 154 14.31 10.08 -10.15
CA ARG A 154 13.74 10.13 -8.80
C ARG A 154 14.15 11.41 -8.08
N VAL A 155 13.18 12.02 -7.39
CA VAL A 155 13.49 12.97 -6.32
C VAL A 155 14.16 12.18 -5.21
N ASP A 156 15.33 12.61 -4.76
CA ASP A 156 16.00 11.94 -3.65
C ASP A 156 15.24 12.20 -2.34
N TRP A 157 14.86 11.11 -1.68
CA TRP A 157 14.22 11.10 -0.36
C TRP A 157 15.11 10.40 0.68
N SER A 158 16.35 10.07 0.32
CA SER A 158 17.26 9.29 1.16
C SER A 158 17.65 10.01 2.45
N ASP A 159 17.63 11.34 2.45
CA ASP A 159 17.94 12.19 3.60
C ASP A 159 16.75 12.35 4.57
N VAL A 160 15.53 12.01 4.14
CA VAL A 160 14.37 11.98 5.01
C VAL A 160 14.34 10.64 5.73
N LYS A 161 14.55 10.66 7.06
CA LYS A 161 14.48 9.47 7.90
C LYS A 161 13.30 9.54 8.87
N PRO A 162 12.74 8.39 9.28
CA PRO A 162 11.84 8.37 10.42
C PRO A 162 12.55 8.93 11.66
N LEU A 163 11.79 9.63 12.51
CA LEU A 163 12.27 10.11 13.80
C LEU A 163 12.34 8.98 14.82
N GLU A 164 13.07 9.21 15.90
CA GLU A 164 13.17 8.22 16.98
C GLU A 164 11.80 7.88 17.57
N GLY A 165 11.53 6.59 17.72
CA GLY A 165 10.25 6.06 18.19
C GLY A 165 9.08 6.22 17.21
N GLN A 166 9.27 6.84 16.03
CA GLN A 166 8.21 7.00 15.05
C GLN A 166 7.74 5.62 14.56
N CYS A 167 6.44 5.37 14.65
CA CYS A 167 5.84 4.11 14.22
C CYS A 167 4.78 4.28 13.15
N GLY A 168 4.41 5.52 12.81
CA GLY A 168 3.55 5.80 11.67
C GLY A 168 3.92 7.08 10.95
N VAL A 169 3.23 7.33 9.85
CA VAL A 169 3.40 8.51 9.01
C VAL A 169 2.08 8.91 8.38
N LEU A 170 1.79 10.20 8.41
CA LEU A 170 0.75 10.82 7.61
C LEU A 170 1.39 11.49 6.40
N LEU A 171 0.97 11.04 5.22
CA LEU A 171 1.28 11.63 3.94
C LEU A 171 0.15 12.58 3.56
N ALA A 172 0.51 13.83 3.28
CA ALA A 172 -0.42 14.84 2.82
C ALA A 172 0.05 15.39 1.48
N ILE A 173 -0.86 15.49 0.52
CA ILE A 173 -0.58 15.84 -0.87
C ILE A 173 -1.42 17.07 -1.23
N GLY A 174 -0.82 18.08 -1.87
CA GLY A 174 -1.57 19.24 -2.36
C GLY A 174 -2.33 20.01 -1.28
N GLY A 175 -1.75 20.13 -0.09
CA GLY A 175 -2.34 20.86 1.04
C GLY A 175 -3.41 20.09 1.81
N GLN A 176 -3.64 18.81 1.53
CA GLN A 176 -4.64 17.97 2.19
C GLN A 176 -4.05 16.66 2.73
N PRO A 177 -4.45 16.20 3.93
CA PRO A 177 -4.14 14.84 4.40
C PRO A 177 -4.65 13.80 3.40
N CYS A 178 -3.80 12.86 3.00
CA CYS A 178 -4.12 11.84 1.99
C CYS A 178 -4.23 10.45 2.63
N VAL A 179 -3.14 9.95 3.23
CA VAL A 179 -3.10 8.62 3.83
C VAL A 179 -2.20 8.62 5.07
N ALA A 180 -2.66 7.99 6.15
CA ALA A 180 -1.83 7.64 7.29
C ALA A 180 -1.58 6.12 7.30
N GLU A 181 -0.34 5.72 7.57
CA GLU A 181 0.03 4.33 7.86
C GLU A 181 0.71 4.28 9.23
N VAL A 182 0.22 3.39 10.10
CA VAL A 182 0.71 3.20 11.47
C VAL A 182 1.03 1.72 11.66
N PHE A 183 2.18 1.43 12.26
CA PHE A 183 2.68 0.09 12.51
C PHE A 183 2.83 -0.16 14.01
N GLU A 184 2.77 -1.42 14.43
CA GLU A 184 3.03 -1.82 15.83
C GLU A 184 4.48 -1.58 16.30
N SER A 185 5.38 -1.27 15.36
CA SER A 185 6.81 -1.17 15.61
C SER A 185 7.48 -0.15 14.70
N SER A 186 8.36 0.68 15.27
CA SER A 186 9.22 1.58 14.51
C SER A 186 10.12 0.82 13.53
N MET A 187 10.57 -0.39 13.87
CA MET A 187 11.37 -1.23 12.97
C MET A 187 10.64 -1.54 11.66
N VAL A 188 9.33 -1.78 11.74
CA VAL A 188 8.51 -2.09 10.56
C VAL A 188 8.34 -0.84 9.71
N LEU A 189 8.03 0.31 10.33
CA LEU A 189 7.98 1.59 9.61
C LEU A 189 9.30 1.86 8.89
N HIS A 190 10.44 1.67 9.56
CA HIS A 190 11.76 1.88 8.96
C HIS A 190 11.98 0.99 7.73
N GLY A 191 11.57 -0.28 7.81
CA GLY A 191 11.63 -1.21 6.68
C GLY A 191 10.74 -0.80 5.50
N GLN A 192 9.58 -0.19 5.77
CA GLN A 192 8.63 0.25 4.74
C GLN A 192 8.85 1.70 4.26
N TRP A 193 9.66 2.48 4.98
CA TRP A 193 9.77 3.94 4.86
C TRP A 193 10.01 4.40 3.43
N ARG A 194 11.01 3.81 2.78
CA ARG A 194 11.38 4.16 1.41
C ARG A 194 10.20 3.95 0.45
N SER A 195 9.59 2.77 0.49
CA SER A 195 8.48 2.43 -0.42
C SER A 195 7.25 3.33 -0.22
N ILE A 196 6.96 3.73 1.02
CA ILE A 196 5.87 4.65 1.36
C ILE A 196 6.11 6.03 0.74
N LEU A 197 7.32 6.57 0.93
CA LEU A 197 7.67 7.90 0.40
C LEU A 197 7.73 7.91 -1.13
N GLU A 198 8.33 6.89 -1.75
CA GLU A 198 8.44 6.79 -3.21
C GLU A 198 7.05 6.69 -3.87
N ALA A 199 6.16 5.87 -3.31
CA ALA A 199 4.79 5.73 -3.80
C ALA A 199 4.01 7.05 -3.69
N ALA A 200 4.14 7.77 -2.57
CA ALA A 200 3.48 9.07 -2.37
C ALA A 200 4.07 10.18 -3.24
N ALA A 201 5.38 10.17 -3.46
CA ALA A 201 6.07 11.17 -4.27
C ALA A 201 5.64 11.13 -5.74
N LEU A 202 5.24 9.96 -6.26
CA LEU A 202 4.68 9.83 -7.61
C LEU A 202 3.34 10.57 -7.75
N ASP A 203 2.44 10.37 -6.80
CA ASP A 203 1.15 11.09 -6.78
C ASP A 203 1.34 12.59 -6.55
N ALA A 204 2.35 12.98 -5.76
CA ALA A 204 2.67 14.37 -5.51
C ALA A 204 3.18 15.13 -6.76
N GLN A 205 3.68 14.44 -7.81
CA GLN A 205 4.15 15.08 -9.05
C GLN A 205 3.04 15.78 -9.82
N VAL A 206 1.80 15.30 -9.69
CA VAL A 206 0.63 15.84 -10.40
C VAL A 206 -0.26 16.71 -9.51
N ALA A 207 0.17 16.96 -8.27
CA ALA A 207 -0.57 17.74 -7.29
C ALA A 207 0.00 19.17 -7.16
N PRO A 208 -0.81 20.16 -6.76
CA PRO A 208 -0.32 21.51 -6.55
C PRO A 208 0.66 21.57 -5.37
N ALA A 209 1.74 22.35 -5.49
CA ALA A 209 2.77 22.48 -4.46
C ALA A 209 2.29 23.33 -3.26
N VAL A 210 1.36 22.78 -2.47
CA VAL A 210 0.74 23.45 -1.32
C VAL A 210 1.07 22.72 -0.03
N LEU A 211 1.60 23.46 0.95
CA LEU A 211 1.85 22.95 2.29
C LEU A 211 0.55 22.53 2.97
N THR A 212 0.55 21.36 3.60
CA THR A 212 -0.58 20.94 4.44
C THR A 212 -0.46 21.54 5.85
N PRO A 213 -1.40 22.37 6.30
CA PRO A 213 -1.35 22.91 7.66
C PRO A 213 -1.54 21.82 8.71
N GLY A 214 -0.76 21.86 9.80
CA GLY A 214 -0.84 20.87 10.88
C GLY A 214 -2.23 20.69 11.48
N ARG A 215 -3.05 21.74 11.51
CA ARG A 215 -4.47 21.65 11.95
C ARG A 215 -5.32 20.69 11.10
N ARG A 216 -5.06 20.61 9.78
CA ARG A 216 -5.78 19.67 8.90
C ARG A 216 -5.34 18.24 9.16
N ALA A 217 -4.04 18.04 9.36
CA ALA A 217 -3.48 16.75 9.73
C ALA A 217 -4.05 16.21 11.04
N ARG A 218 -4.08 17.02 12.11
CA ARG A 218 -4.66 16.64 13.40
C ARG A 218 -6.15 16.28 13.27
N ARG A 219 -6.95 17.16 12.66
CA ARG A 219 -8.40 16.91 12.42
C ARG A 219 -8.67 15.68 11.56
N PHE A 220 -7.73 15.27 10.72
CA PHE A 220 -7.82 14.03 9.97
C PHE A 220 -7.56 12.82 10.87
N LEU A 221 -6.49 12.84 11.66
CA LEU A 221 -6.13 11.74 12.56
C LEU A 221 -7.13 11.57 13.72
N GLU A 222 -7.62 12.66 14.31
CA GLU A 222 -8.63 12.64 15.40
C GLU A 222 -9.93 11.92 15.00
N ARG A 223 -10.21 11.76 13.69
CA ARG A 223 -11.38 11.00 13.24
C ARG A 223 -11.29 9.52 13.58
N ILE A 224 -10.09 8.96 13.69
CA ILE A 224 -9.93 7.52 13.97
C ILE A 224 -10.52 7.14 15.32
N GLU A 225 -10.47 8.06 16.30
CA GLU A 225 -10.99 7.84 17.66
C GLU A 225 -12.51 7.68 17.69
N ALA A 226 -13.21 8.22 16.69
CA ALA A 226 -14.66 8.14 16.56
C ALA A 226 -15.13 6.92 15.74
N LEU A 227 -14.20 6.14 15.19
CA LEU A 227 -14.53 5.02 14.30
C LEU A 227 -14.43 3.69 15.03
N GLU A 228 -15.51 2.90 14.90
CA GLU A 228 -15.52 1.53 15.36
C GLU A 228 -15.02 0.61 14.24
N LEU A 229 -13.85 0.00 14.46
CA LEU A 229 -13.29 -1.02 13.57
C LEU A 229 -14.09 -2.33 13.71
N ARG A 230 -14.64 -2.80 12.60
CA ARG A 230 -15.41 -4.04 12.50
C ARG A 230 -14.60 -5.11 11.80
N ASP A 231 -14.69 -6.34 12.27
CA ASP A 231 -14.00 -7.46 11.63
C ASP A 231 -14.55 -7.70 10.22
N ASN A 232 -13.64 -7.91 9.27
CA ASN A 232 -13.89 -8.11 7.84
C ASN A 232 -13.38 -9.48 7.34
N GLY A 233 -13.01 -10.36 8.26
CA GLY A 233 -12.60 -11.73 8.00
C GLY A 233 -11.08 -11.95 7.97
N SER A 234 -10.70 -13.21 7.74
CA SER A 234 -9.30 -13.64 7.79
C SER A 234 -8.42 -12.96 6.73
N ALA A 235 -7.22 -12.62 7.14
CA ALA A 235 -6.12 -12.03 6.37
C ALA A 235 -4.87 -12.95 6.43
N GLY A 236 -5.06 -14.24 6.12
CA GLY A 236 -4.05 -15.27 6.35
C GLY A 236 -4.19 -15.84 7.76
N ILE A 237 -3.12 -15.81 8.57
CA ILE A 237 -3.18 -16.19 10.00
C ILE A 237 -3.55 -15.02 10.93
N GLY A 238 -3.81 -13.84 10.37
CA GLY A 238 -4.37 -12.69 11.08
C GLY A 238 -5.78 -12.38 10.57
N ASP A 239 -6.33 -11.28 11.06
CA ASP A 239 -7.68 -10.82 10.74
C ASP A 239 -7.64 -9.40 10.19
N GLU A 240 -8.52 -9.08 9.25
CA GLU A 240 -8.71 -7.71 8.81
C GLU A 240 -9.87 -7.08 9.57
N ALA A 241 -9.68 -5.86 10.02
CA ALA A 241 -10.76 -5.01 10.51
C ALA A 241 -10.84 -3.75 9.66
N VAL A 242 -12.06 -3.26 9.45
CA VAL A 242 -12.33 -2.08 8.62
C VAL A 242 -13.26 -1.11 9.33
N ALA A 243 -13.09 0.17 9.05
CA ALA A 243 -14.06 1.21 9.39
C ALA A 243 -14.22 2.15 8.20
N LEU A 244 -15.43 2.66 8.00
CA LEU A 244 -15.75 3.51 6.86
C LEU A 244 -16.78 4.56 7.29
N ASP A 245 -16.51 5.82 6.96
CA ASP A 245 -17.50 6.89 7.00
C ASP A 245 -17.51 7.69 5.67
N ASP A 246 -18.20 8.84 5.66
CA ASP A 246 -18.34 9.70 4.49
C ASP A 246 -17.04 10.44 4.06
N LYS A 247 -15.97 10.33 4.85
CA LYS A 247 -14.73 11.10 4.74
C LYS A 247 -13.48 10.23 4.78
N VAL A 248 -13.51 9.10 5.46
CA VAL A 248 -12.34 8.27 5.70
C VAL A 248 -12.65 6.78 5.61
N SER A 249 -11.67 6.03 5.13
CA SER A 249 -11.62 4.58 5.18
C SER A 249 -10.44 4.17 6.04
N VAL A 250 -10.65 3.23 6.95
CA VAL A 250 -9.62 2.64 7.81
C VAL A 250 -9.60 1.14 7.57
N THR A 251 -8.40 0.59 7.47
CA THR A 251 -8.17 -0.86 7.46
C THR A 251 -7.05 -1.18 8.43
N ALA A 252 -7.25 -2.18 9.27
CA ALA A 252 -6.26 -2.69 10.20
C ALA A 252 -6.04 -4.18 9.92
N LEU A 253 -4.77 -4.61 9.84
CA LEU A 253 -4.39 -6.01 9.97
C LEU A 253 -4.14 -6.29 11.45
N ARG A 254 -4.88 -7.23 12.02
CA ARG A 254 -4.77 -7.69 13.39
C ARG A 254 -4.10 -9.05 13.45
N TRP A 255 -3.22 -9.23 14.43
CA TRP A 255 -2.62 -10.54 14.71
C TRP A 255 -2.25 -10.63 16.20
N HIS A 256 -2.73 -11.67 16.88
CA HIS A 256 -2.62 -11.82 18.34
C HIS A 256 -3.11 -10.58 19.10
N ASP A 257 -4.35 -10.14 18.79
CA ASP A 257 -5.04 -9.02 19.44
C ASP A 257 -4.30 -7.68 19.38
N ARG A 258 -3.47 -7.49 18.34
CA ARG A 258 -2.73 -6.26 18.09
C ARG A 258 -2.91 -5.81 16.65
N ASP A 259 -3.11 -4.52 16.46
CA ASP A 259 -3.06 -3.87 15.16
C ASP A 259 -1.61 -3.83 14.67
N VAL A 260 -1.26 -4.75 13.77
CA VAL A 260 0.06 -4.88 13.16
C VAL A 260 0.34 -3.72 12.21
N HIS A 261 -0.67 -3.38 11.42
CA HIS A 261 -0.63 -2.29 10.45
C HIS A 261 -2.03 -1.70 10.28
N THR A 262 -2.15 -0.40 10.51
CA THR A 262 -3.38 0.37 10.31
C THR A 262 -3.14 1.42 9.24
N ARG A 263 -3.96 1.40 8.20
CA ARG A 263 -3.99 2.40 7.13
C ARG A 263 -5.29 3.19 7.23
N MET A 264 -5.20 4.50 7.13
CA MET A 264 -6.35 5.41 7.07
C MET A 264 -6.23 6.31 5.84
N THR A 265 -7.27 6.39 5.01
CA THR A 265 -7.31 7.20 3.79
C THR A 265 -8.35 8.31 3.92
N ASN A 266 -8.05 9.50 3.42
CA ASN A 266 -9.03 10.58 3.23
C ASN A 266 -9.78 10.39 1.90
N LEU A 267 -11.00 9.85 1.96
CA LEU A 267 -11.84 9.59 0.79
C LEU A 267 -12.27 10.85 0.04
N ARG A 268 -12.21 12.03 0.68
CA ARG A 268 -12.51 13.32 0.05
C ARG A 268 -11.28 14.07 -0.43
N HIS A 269 -10.12 13.41 -0.44
CA HIS A 269 -8.91 14.03 -0.96
C HIS A 269 -9.12 14.36 -2.45
N PRO A 270 -8.83 15.60 -2.92
CA PRO A 270 -9.11 16.01 -4.30
C PRO A 270 -8.55 15.06 -5.36
N MET A 271 -7.36 14.50 -5.13
CA MET A 271 -6.76 13.50 -6.02
C MET A 271 -7.57 12.20 -6.16
N LEU A 272 -8.36 11.80 -5.16
CA LEU A 272 -9.08 10.51 -5.15
C LEU A 272 -10.50 10.63 -5.72
N VAL A 273 -11.04 11.85 -5.79
CA VAL A 273 -12.42 12.15 -6.23
C VAL A 273 -12.48 12.91 -7.56
N ALA A 274 -11.32 13.32 -8.09
CA ALA A 274 -11.19 14.01 -9.36
C ALA A 274 -11.44 13.08 -10.55
#